data_AF-A0A5K1K0L9-F1
#
_entry.id   AF-A0A5K1K0L9-F1
#
_cell.length_a   1.000
_cell.length_b   1.000
_cell.length_c   1.000
_cell.angle_alpha   90.00
_cell.angle_beta   90.00
_cell.angle_gamma   90.00
#
_symmetry.space_group_name_H-M   'P 1'
#
loop_
_entity.id
_entity.type
_entity.pdbx_description
1 polymer ?
#
loop_
_entity_poly.entity_id
_entity_poly.type
_entity_poly.pdbx_seq_one_letter_code
_entity_poly.pdbx_strand_id
1 'polypeptide(L)'
;MSGHADTQKLGYELLAPGGALVTTLATSIPGDVLKQGAEKRKKVVNVFGSVHAPENRAFGVELYSRLGELLRSGAIVPNKVEVVPGGLAGIPKGLELLKLNKVSGKKLVVHPQETA
;
A
#
# COMPACT_ATOMS: atom_id res chain seq x y z
N MET A 1 8.08 -6.92 -2.16
CA MET A 1 7.13 -6.58 -3.25
C MET A 1 7.58 -5.26 -3.84
N SER A 2 8.13 -5.27 -5.06
CA SER A 2 8.30 -4.07 -5.88
C SER A 2 7.02 -3.82 -6.68
N GLY A 3 6.73 -2.58 -7.05
CA GLY A 3 5.73 -2.34 -8.08
C GLY A 3 6.23 -2.95 -9.39
N HIS A 4 5.44 -3.79 -10.06
CA HIS A 4 5.88 -4.45 -11.30
C HIS A 4 6.08 -3.40 -12.40
N ALA A 5 7.23 -3.46 -13.09
CA ALA A 5 7.60 -2.47 -14.10
C ALA A 5 6.55 -2.33 -15.21
N ASP A 6 5.99 -3.45 -15.65
CA ASP A 6 4.95 -3.47 -16.69
C ASP A 6 3.70 -2.72 -16.26
N THR A 7 3.27 -2.87 -14.99
CA THR A 7 2.09 -2.17 -14.47
C THR A 7 2.31 -0.67 -14.32
N GLN A 8 3.53 -0.24 -13.93
CA GLN A 8 3.85 1.18 -13.85
C GLN A 8 3.92 1.82 -15.23
N LYS A 9 4.56 1.15 -16.20
CA LYS A 9 4.62 1.60 -17.60
C LYS A 9 3.23 1.77 -18.18
N LEU A 10 2.39 0.72 -18.09
CA LEU A 10 1.03 0.76 -18.60
C LEU A 10 0.21 1.87 -17.95
N GLY A 11 0.26 2.00 -16.63
CA GLY A 11 -0.44 3.06 -15.90
C GLY A 11 -0.04 4.47 -16.34
N TYR A 12 1.25 4.70 -16.62
CA TYR A 12 1.75 5.98 -17.11
C TYR A 12 1.32 6.28 -18.55
N GLU A 13 1.36 5.27 -19.43
CA GLU A 13 0.93 5.39 -20.82
C GLU A 13 -0.57 5.72 -20.93
N LEU A 14 -1.39 5.16 -20.03
CA LEU A 14 -2.84 5.40 -19.96
C LEU A 14 -3.24 6.80 -19.46
N LEU A 15 -2.32 7.56 -18.87
CA LEU A 15 -2.65 8.92 -18.40
C LEU A 15 -3.14 9.81 -19.55
N ALA A 16 -4.15 10.62 -19.28
CA ALA A 16 -4.48 11.76 -20.13
C ALA A 16 -3.32 12.78 -20.14
N PRO A 17 -3.23 13.66 -21.15
CA PRO A 17 -2.29 14.78 -21.12
C PRO A 17 -2.44 15.61 -19.83
N GLY A 18 -1.34 15.92 -19.16
CA GLY A 18 -1.33 16.61 -17.85
C GLY A 18 -1.59 15.72 -16.63
N GLY A 19 -1.91 14.43 -16.82
CA GLY A 19 -2.18 13.48 -15.73
C GLY A 19 -0.95 13.12 -14.90
N ALA A 20 -1.18 12.55 -13.73
CA ALA A 20 -0.13 12.11 -12.81
C ALA A 20 -0.28 10.65 -12.41
N LEU A 21 0.83 9.91 -12.40
CA LEU A 21 0.95 8.60 -11.78
C LEU A 21 1.64 8.76 -10.42
N VAL A 22 1.03 8.22 -9.36
CA VAL A 22 1.60 8.22 -8.02
C VAL A 22 2.22 6.85 -7.73
N THR A 23 3.48 6.83 -7.30
CA THR A 23 4.17 5.59 -6.89
C THR A 23 4.54 5.67 -5.41
N THR A 24 4.35 4.57 -4.67
CA THR A 24 4.74 4.47 -3.25
C THR A 24 6.12 3.82 -3.05
N LEU A 25 6.69 3.29 -4.13
CA LEU A 25 8.05 2.76 -4.22
C LEU A 25 8.79 3.46 -5.38
N ALA A 26 10.10 3.26 -5.46
CA ALA A 26 10.90 3.75 -6.58
C ALA A 26 10.28 3.35 -7.92
N THR A 27 10.21 4.31 -8.84
CA THR A 27 9.68 4.07 -10.19
C THR A 27 10.62 3.15 -10.96
N SER A 28 10.03 2.27 -11.77
CA SER A 28 10.73 1.38 -12.68
C SER A 28 10.29 1.62 -14.13
N ILE A 29 9.73 2.79 -14.43
CA ILE A 29 9.31 3.17 -15.79
C ILE A 29 10.56 3.48 -16.63
N PRO A 30 10.68 2.92 -17.84
CA PRO A 30 11.80 3.23 -18.75
C PRO A 30 11.92 4.73 -19.05
N GLY A 31 13.16 5.23 -19.14
CA GLY A 31 13.42 6.67 -19.28
C GLY A 31 12.94 7.26 -20.62
N ASP A 32 12.93 6.47 -21.68
CA ASP A 32 12.37 6.83 -22.99
C ASP A 32 10.84 7.04 -22.91
N VAL A 33 10.14 6.16 -22.17
CA VAL A 33 8.69 6.30 -21.91
C VAL A 33 8.41 7.59 -21.12
N LEU A 34 9.21 7.88 -20.08
CA LEU A 34 9.07 9.11 -19.31
C LEU A 34 9.23 10.37 -20.17
N LYS A 35 10.25 10.39 -21.04
CA LYS A 35 10.52 11.51 -21.97
C LYS A 35 9.34 11.76 -22.91
N GLN A 36 8.80 10.73 -23.54
CA GLN A 36 7.63 10.85 -24.42
C GLN A 36 6.40 11.37 -23.67
N GLY A 37 6.19 10.92 -22.43
CA GLY A 37 5.08 11.40 -21.61
C GLY A 37 5.23 12.87 -21.19
N ALA A 38 6.45 13.36 -21.04
CA ALA A 38 6.74 14.74 -20.65
C ALA A 38 6.25 15.77 -21.69
N GLU A 39 6.31 15.43 -22.98
CA GLU A 39 5.73 16.25 -24.07
C GLU A 39 4.22 16.47 -23.89
N LYS A 40 3.54 15.46 -23.33
CA LYS A 40 2.11 15.52 -22.98
C LYS A 40 1.87 16.03 -21.56
N ARG A 41 2.88 16.60 -20.90
CA ARG A 41 2.86 17.12 -19.52
C ARG A 41 2.49 16.07 -18.46
N LYS A 42 2.71 14.78 -18.72
CA LYS A 42 2.49 13.72 -17.74
C LYS A 42 3.55 13.77 -16.65
N LYS A 43 3.19 13.34 -15.45
CA LYS A 43 4.08 13.37 -14.27
C LYS A 43 4.09 12.04 -13.55
N VAL A 44 5.22 11.72 -12.94
CA VAL A 44 5.33 10.65 -11.93
C VAL A 44 5.67 11.32 -10.61
N VAL A 45 4.90 11.02 -9.57
CA VAL A 45 5.11 11.53 -8.22
C VAL A 45 5.39 10.34 -7.32
N ASN A 46 6.61 10.25 -6.80
CA ASN A 46 6.90 9.29 -5.75
C ASN A 46 6.48 9.87 -4.40
N VAL A 47 5.65 9.12 -3.66
CA VAL A 47 5.17 9.52 -2.35
C VAL A 47 5.69 8.57 -1.28
N PHE A 48 6.02 9.15 -0.12
CA PHE A 48 6.42 8.41 1.06
C PHE A 48 5.34 8.55 2.14
N GLY A 49 4.67 7.43 2.44
CA GLY A 49 3.58 7.40 3.42
C GLY A 49 4.07 6.93 4.79
N SER A 50 4.57 7.84 5.62
CA SER A 50 4.90 7.54 7.03
C SER A 50 4.52 8.69 7.93
N VAL A 51 3.64 8.41 8.89
CA VAL A 51 3.22 9.34 9.97
C VAL A 51 4.34 9.69 10.94
N HIS A 52 5.45 8.94 10.92
CA HIS A 52 6.63 9.20 11.72
C HIS A 52 7.60 10.20 11.08
N ALA A 53 7.45 10.48 9.78
CA ALA A 53 8.22 11.52 9.11
C ALA A 53 7.82 12.89 9.70
N PRO A 54 8.78 13.79 10.02
CA PRO A 54 8.48 15.09 10.63
C PRO A 54 7.42 15.90 9.88
N GLU A 55 7.50 15.92 8.54
CA GLU A 55 6.59 16.62 7.64
C GLU A 55 5.16 16.07 7.68
N ASN A 56 4.97 14.81 8.06
CA ASN A 56 3.66 14.14 8.12
C ASN A 56 3.10 14.09 9.55
N ARG A 57 3.86 14.53 10.56
CA ARG A 57 3.51 14.29 11.97
C ARG A 57 2.18 14.93 12.35
N ALA A 58 1.94 16.18 11.95
CA ALA A 58 0.70 16.89 12.23
C ALA A 58 -0.52 16.15 11.64
N PHE A 59 -0.40 15.71 10.38
CA PHE A 59 -1.43 14.89 9.74
C PHE A 59 -1.63 13.55 10.46
N GLY A 60 -0.56 12.88 10.86
CA GLY A 60 -0.62 11.61 11.58
C GLY A 60 -1.35 11.72 12.91
N VAL A 61 -1.07 12.75 13.70
CA VAL A 61 -1.79 13.01 14.97
C VAL A 61 -3.29 13.13 14.73
N GLU A 62 -3.68 13.91 13.72
CA GLU A 62 -5.08 14.12 13.38
C GLU A 62 -5.76 12.86 12.82
N LEU A 63 -5.07 12.13 11.95
CA LEU A 63 -5.57 10.87 11.41
C LEU A 63 -5.87 9.87 12.53
N TYR A 64 -4.93 9.69 13.48
CA TYR A 64 -5.12 8.72 14.56
C TYR A 64 -6.13 9.18 15.61
N SER A 65 -6.27 10.49 15.86
CA SER A 65 -7.32 11.00 16.77
C SER A 65 -8.74 10.68 16.24
N ARG A 66 -8.91 10.64 14.92
CA ARG A 66 -10.20 10.35 14.26
C ARG A 66 -10.35 8.92 13.72
N LEU A 67 -9.29 8.10 13.75
CA LEU A 67 -9.27 6.81 13.06
C LEU A 67 -10.43 5.90 13.44
N GLY A 68 -10.78 5.83 14.73
CA GLY A 68 -11.90 5.03 15.19
C GLY A 68 -13.26 5.44 14.57
N GLU A 69 -13.48 6.75 14.40
CA GLU A 69 -14.68 7.27 13.73
C GLU A 69 -14.66 6.95 12.23
N LEU A 70 -13.53 7.19 11.57
CA LEU A 70 -13.36 6.93 10.14
C LEU A 70 -13.57 5.45 9.78
N LEU A 71 -13.16 4.55 10.67
CA LEU A 71 -13.43 3.11 10.55
C LEU A 71 -14.91 2.78 10.76
N ARG A 72 -15.54 3.34 11.79
CA ARG A 72 -16.97 3.09 12.08
C ARG A 72 -17.90 3.61 11.00
N SER A 73 -17.58 4.77 10.41
CA SER A 73 -18.39 5.37 9.33
C SER A 73 -18.17 4.71 7.97
N GLY A 74 -17.12 3.89 7.83
CA GLY A 74 -16.73 3.30 6.55
C GLY A 74 -16.00 4.27 5.61
N ALA A 75 -15.65 5.47 6.07
CA ALA A 75 -14.77 6.39 5.33
C ALA A 75 -13.38 5.77 5.10
N ILE A 76 -12.91 4.96 6.05
CA ILE A 76 -11.79 4.03 5.88
C ILE A 76 -12.33 2.60 5.98
N VAL A 77 -12.23 1.86 4.88
CA VAL A 77 -12.58 0.43 4.85
C VAL A 77 -11.28 -0.38 4.97
N PRO A 78 -11.05 -1.11 6.07
CA PRO A 78 -9.86 -1.95 6.20
C PRO A 78 -9.93 -3.18 5.31
N ASN A 79 -8.78 -3.80 5.06
CA ASN A 79 -8.72 -5.11 4.41
C ASN A 79 -9.49 -6.17 5.22
N LYS A 80 -10.02 -7.19 4.52
CA LYS A 80 -10.65 -8.34 5.19
C LYS A 80 -9.63 -9.03 6.11
N VAL A 81 -10.02 -9.25 7.34
CA VAL A 81 -9.20 -9.95 8.34
C VAL A 81 -9.38 -11.46 8.19
N GLU A 82 -8.27 -12.18 8.22
CA GLU A 82 -8.25 -13.64 8.31
C GLU A 82 -7.44 -14.03 9.55
N VAL A 83 -8.10 -14.68 10.50
CA VAL A 83 -7.47 -15.11 11.75
C VAL A 83 -6.71 -16.41 11.49
N VAL A 84 -5.42 -16.42 11.83
CA VAL A 84 -4.59 -17.62 11.82
C VAL A 84 -4.66 -18.24 13.22
N PRO A 85 -5.18 -19.48 13.35
CA PRO A 85 -5.44 -20.09 14.65
C PRO A 85 -4.14 -20.50 15.37
N GLY A 86 -4.24 -20.68 16.69
CA GLY A 86 -3.14 -21.17 17.53
C GLY A 86 -2.26 -20.06 18.07
N GLY A 87 -2.83 -18.86 18.23
CA GLY A 87 -2.15 -17.71 18.81
C GLY A 87 -0.79 -17.41 18.20
N LEU A 88 0.21 -17.13 19.03
CA LEU A 88 1.56 -16.81 18.54
C LEU A 88 2.20 -17.97 17.77
N ALA A 89 1.85 -19.22 18.09
CA ALA A 89 2.32 -20.40 17.37
C ALA A 89 1.80 -20.47 15.92
N GLY A 90 0.76 -19.70 15.57
CA GLY A 90 0.26 -19.56 14.20
C GLY A 90 1.14 -18.70 13.27
N ILE A 91 2.06 -17.90 13.81
CA ILE A 91 2.89 -16.97 13.01
C ILE A 91 3.68 -17.67 11.88
N PRO A 92 4.41 -18.77 12.12
CA PRO A 92 5.14 -19.47 11.06
C PRO A 92 4.22 -19.91 9.91
N LYS A 93 3.00 -20.36 10.22
CA LYS A 93 2.02 -20.74 9.19
C LYS A 93 1.56 -19.55 8.36
N GLY A 94 1.26 -18.43 9.01
CA GLY A 94 0.89 -17.18 8.33
C GLY A 94 2.01 -16.68 7.41
N LEU A 95 3.26 -16.73 7.87
CA LEU A 95 4.43 -16.37 7.06
C LEU A 95 4.63 -17.30 5.85
N GLU A 96 4.41 -18.61 6.03
CA GLU A 96 4.44 -19.58 4.93
C GLU A 96 3.40 -19.24 3.84
N LEU A 97 2.17 -18.90 4.23
CA LEU A 97 1.12 -18.49 3.29
C LEU A 97 1.51 -17.23 2.50
N LEU A 98 2.12 -16.24 3.17
CA LEU A 98 2.63 -15.03 2.51
C LEU A 98 3.75 -15.37 1.52
N LYS A 99 4.72 -16.22 1.92
CA LYS A 99 5.83 -16.65 1.06
C LYS A 99 5.34 -17.38 -0.20
N LEU A 100 4.29 -18.18 -0.06
CA LEU A 100 3.66 -18.92 -1.16
C LEU A 100 2.66 -18.08 -1.98
N ASN A 101 2.57 -16.77 -1.74
CA ASN A 101 1.60 -15.86 -2.38
C ASN A 101 0.14 -16.34 -2.26
N LYS A 102 -0.22 -17.01 -1.16
CA LYS A 102 -1.58 -17.53 -0.90
C LYS A 102 -2.50 -16.54 -0.18
N VAL A 103 -2.02 -15.32 0.08
CA VAL A 103 -2.78 -14.24 0.70
C VAL A 103 -3.02 -13.14 -0.32
N SER A 104 -4.27 -12.85 -0.65
CA SER A 104 -4.64 -11.81 -1.61
C SER A 104 -5.69 -10.88 -1.02
N GLY A 105 -5.38 -9.59 -0.90
CA GLY A 105 -6.31 -8.57 -0.40
C GLY A 105 -6.78 -8.76 1.05
N LYS A 106 -6.04 -9.54 1.85
CA LYS A 106 -6.39 -9.88 3.23
C LYS A 106 -5.28 -9.53 4.20
N LYS A 107 -5.65 -9.28 5.45
CA LYS A 107 -4.72 -9.14 6.57
C LYS A 107 -4.78 -10.40 7.43
N LEU A 108 -3.66 -11.13 7.51
CA LEU A 108 -3.50 -12.22 8.49
C LEU A 108 -3.29 -11.62 9.89
N VAL A 109 -4.04 -12.14 10.87
CA VAL A 109 -3.97 -11.74 12.29
C VAL A 109 -3.89 -12.99 13.15
N VAL A 110 -3.04 -12.98 14.17
CA VAL A 110 -3.06 -13.98 15.25
C VAL A 110 -3.62 -13.33 16.51
N HIS A 111 -4.22 -14.14 17.39
CA HIS A 111 -4.70 -13.72 18.69
C HIS A 111 -3.79 -14.30 19.78
N PRO A 112 -2.83 -13.52 20.33
CA PRO A 112 -1.83 -14.05 21.25
C PRO A 112 -2.40 -14.84 22.44
N GLN A 113 -3.59 -14.48 22.89
CA GLN A 113 -4.30 -15.10 24.01
C GLN A 113 -4.81 -16.53 23.76
N GLU A 114 -4.83 -17.03 22.51
CA GLU A 114 -5.31 -18.39 22.18
C GLU A 114 -4.37 -19.51 22.67
N THR A 115 -3.15 -19.17 23.11
CA THR A 115 -2.16 -20.13 23.60
C THR A 115 -1.46 -19.63 24.88
N ALA A 116 -2.24 -19.04 25.79
CA ALA A 116 -1.75 -18.68 27.13
C ALA A 116 -1.28 -19.89 27.94
#